data_AF-A0A2P9CLB6-F1
#
_entry.id   AF-A0A2P9CLB6-F1
#
_cell.length_a   1.000
_cell.length_b   1.000
_cell.length_c   1.000
_cell.angle_alpha   90.00
_cell.angle_beta   90.00
_cell.angle_gamma   90.00
#
_symmetry.space_group_name_H-M   'P 1'
#
loop_
_entity.id
_entity.type
_entity.pdbx_description
1 polymer ?
#
loop_
_entity_poly.entity_id
_entity_poly.type
_entity_poly.pdbx_seq_one_letter_code
_entity_poly.pdbx_strand_id
1 'polypeptide(L)'
;MNSKNATREEKKKELELNEARKAGKVEALKDEEGNDINPHMPQYIIKAPWYLNQTKPGLKHQRYKGSDKIKIEEERNKKLFLNNNKGQEFCKNCGSVAHKEKDCLERTRKKKVNFMKYDNEDFICVTQDLGYDGNRDRWVGYNVNNFDYIYKEYEKIVEEKKKRKAEDLKKQYEKKSIKKKKIHGNNKNDDNDDNNNDNNDNNDDNNVDNNDDNNDDDEKSSSESENLDESFNEDNKLKADTMDTQNSTINTINKNEKNRNIARNLRIREDTAKYLYNLSLNSAFYDPKSRSMREDPFANIRKHLNDDDNYYKGENYYNNTDDAIESKKLEIFAWESYKRGENVHFNAQPTQLELMYKEYLEKKKKIIKKKQEDILKTYKCQNFQEQQTNQEELLQSEVYTEYKPIEQLNNKNMKKNIKVPSKYEEDIYLFDHSSVFGSYYDKHTKKWGYKCCSSTNKYDKCFQT
;
A
#
# COMPACT_ATOMS: atom_id res chain seq x y z
N MET A 1 -19.62 10.44 -45.13
CA MET A 1 -20.12 11.09 -46.38
C MET A 1 -19.57 10.35 -47.59
N ASN A 2 -20.43 9.89 -48.50
CA ASN A 2 -20.02 9.25 -49.75
C ASN A 2 -19.34 10.28 -50.66
N SER A 3 -18.02 10.26 -50.69
CA SER A 3 -17.13 11.17 -51.41
C SER A 3 -17.12 10.92 -52.92
N LYS A 4 -18.29 10.77 -53.55
CA LYS A 4 -18.34 10.63 -55.01
C LYS A 4 -18.05 11.97 -55.72
N ASN A 5 -18.23 13.11 -55.05
CA ASN A 5 -18.07 14.46 -55.63
C ASN A 5 -17.19 15.43 -54.81
N ALA A 6 -16.09 14.96 -54.19
CA ALA A 6 -15.15 15.87 -53.52
C ALA A 6 -14.20 16.53 -54.54
N THR A 7 -14.06 17.85 -54.47
CA THR A 7 -13.16 18.62 -55.35
C THR A 7 -11.69 18.26 -55.08
N ARG A 8 -10.81 18.48 -56.07
CA ARG A 8 -9.37 18.19 -55.92
C ARG A 8 -8.74 18.95 -54.75
N GLU A 9 -9.18 20.18 -54.53
CA GLU A 9 -8.71 21.02 -53.42
C GLU A 9 -9.13 20.47 -52.06
N GLU A 10 -10.37 19.99 -51.92
CA GLU A 10 -10.84 19.35 -50.68
C GLU A 10 -10.08 18.08 -50.36
N LYS A 11 -9.79 17.23 -51.36
CA LYS A 11 -8.97 16.02 -51.17
C LYS A 11 -7.54 16.37 -50.73
N LYS A 12 -6.96 17.42 -51.32
CA LYS A 12 -5.63 17.91 -50.94
C LYS A 12 -5.65 18.43 -49.49
N LYS A 13 -6.65 19.23 -49.12
CA LYS A 13 -6.85 19.70 -47.74
C LYS A 13 -7.03 18.54 -46.76
N GLU A 14 -7.81 17.50 -47.11
CA GLU A 14 -8.01 16.33 -46.24
C GLU A 14 -6.72 15.52 -46.06
N LEU A 15 -5.90 15.39 -47.11
CA LEU A 15 -4.58 14.76 -47.04
C LEU A 15 -3.62 15.55 -46.15
N GLU A 16 -3.46 16.85 -46.39
CA GLU A 16 -2.61 17.74 -45.59
C GLU A 16 -3.05 17.75 -44.12
N LEU A 17 -4.36 17.76 -43.87
CA LEU A 17 -4.91 17.71 -42.52
C LEU A 17 -4.63 16.36 -41.85
N ASN A 18 -4.73 15.25 -42.58
CA ASN A 18 -4.35 13.93 -42.07
C ASN A 18 -2.85 13.81 -41.80
N GLU A 19 -1.99 14.40 -42.63
CA GLU A 19 -0.55 14.47 -42.39
C GLU A 19 -0.22 15.33 -41.16
N ALA A 20 -0.88 16.47 -41.01
CA ALA A 20 -0.74 17.33 -39.85
C ALA A 20 -1.20 16.64 -38.55
N ARG A 21 -2.28 15.83 -38.62
CA ARG A 21 -2.71 14.98 -37.50
C ARG A 21 -1.71 13.89 -37.17
N LYS A 22 -1.16 13.19 -38.18
CA LYS A 22 -0.10 12.19 -37.99
C LYS A 22 1.18 12.80 -37.41
N ALA A 23 1.45 14.07 -37.71
CA ALA A 23 2.53 14.84 -37.13
C ALA A 23 2.21 15.39 -35.73
N GLY A 24 1.00 15.17 -35.19
CA GLY A 24 0.57 15.69 -33.89
C GLY A 24 0.37 17.21 -33.82
N LYS A 25 0.32 17.90 -34.97
CA LYS A 25 0.10 19.36 -35.05
C LYS A 25 -1.37 19.76 -34.93
N VAL A 26 -2.28 18.84 -35.29
CA VAL A 26 -3.72 19.04 -35.31
C VAL A 26 -4.38 17.96 -34.45
N GLU A 27 -5.45 18.33 -33.75
CA GLU A 27 -6.23 17.42 -32.92
C GLU A 27 -6.72 16.19 -33.71
N ALA A 28 -6.79 15.07 -33.02
CA ALA A 28 -7.30 13.82 -33.56
C ALA A 28 -8.76 13.96 -34.01
N LEU A 29 -9.15 13.13 -34.98
CA LEU A 29 -10.54 13.05 -35.41
C LEU A 29 -11.35 12.40 -34.28
N LYS A 30 -12.50 12.96 -33.90
CA LYS A 30 -13.38 12.41 -32.86
C LYS A 30 -14.50 11.56 -33.46
N ASP A 31 -14.77 10.44 -32.80
CA ASP A 31 -15.89 9.53 -33.09
C ASP A 31 -17.25 10.13 -32.70
N GLU A 32 -18.34 9.45 -33.07
CA GLU A 32 -19.71 9.72 -32.59
C GLU A 32 -19.84 9.70 -31.06
N GLU A 33 -19.01 8.91 -30.37
CA GLU A 33 -18.98 8.77 -28.91
C GLU A 33 -18.01 9.77 -28.25
N GLY A 34 -17.37 10.65 -29.03
CA GLY A 34 -16.40 11.63 -28.53
C GLY A 34 -15.01 11.08 -28.26
N ASN A 35 -14.75 9.80 -28.56
CA ASN A 35 -13.43 9.19 -28.45
C ASN A 35 -12.51 9.64 -29.59
N ASP A 36 -11.23 9.87 -29.29
CA ASP A 36 -10.23 10.24 -30.28
C ASP A 36 -9.80 9.03 -31.13
N ILE A 37 -9.85 9.18 -32.46
CA ILE A 37 -9.35 8.19 -33.42
C ILE A 37 -7.86 8.43 -33.66
N ASN A 38 -7.06 7.38 -33.47
CA ASN A 38 -5.64 7.43 -33.77
C ASN A 38 -5.39 7.77 -35.26
N PRO A 39 -4.73 8.91 -35.58
CA PRO A 39 -4.46 9.36 -36.95
C PRO A 39 -3.59 8.41 -37.80
N HIS A 40 -2.84 7.52 -37.15
CA HIS A 40 -2.02 6.52 -37.84
C HIS A 40 -2.82 5.31 -38.31
N MET A 41 -4.10 5.18 -37.91
CA MET A 41 -4.97 4.16 -38.46
C MET A 41 -5.25 4.41 -39.94
N PRO A 42 -5.11 3.40 -40.81
CA PRO A 42 -5.36 3.57 -42.23
C PRO A 42 -6.86 3.85 -42.48
N GLN A 43 -7.14 4.68 -43.49
CA GLN A 43 -8.49 5.18 -43.76
C GLN A 43 -9.53 4.08 -43.98
N TYR A 44 -9.15 2.92 -44.53
CA TYR A 44 -10.06 1.81 -44.79
C TYR A 44 -10.55 1.11 -43.52
N ILE A 45 -9.85 1.25 -42.38
CA ILE A 45 -10.31 0.74 -41.07
C ILE A 45 -11.21 1.78 -40.39
N ILE A 46 -10.93 3.07 -40.58
CA ILE A 46 -11.69 4.17 -39.96
C ILE A 46 -13.05 4.36 -40.65
N LYS A 47 -13.08 4.27 -41.99
CA LYS A 47 -14.30 4.50 -42.78
C LYS A 47 -15.17 3.24 -42.73
N ALA A 48 -16.31 3.36 -42.06
CA ALA A 48 -17.30 2.29 -42.01
C ALA A 48 -17.81 1.95 -43.43
N PRO A 49 -17.94 0.66 -43.75
CA PRO A 49 -18.58 0.21 -44.99
C PRO A 49 -20.02 0.70 -45.12
N TRP A 50 -20.48 0.88 -46.37
CA TRP A 50 -21.78 1.46 -46.69
C TRP A 50 -22.97 0.71 -46.06
N TYR A 51 -22.87 -0.61 -45.86
CA TYR A 51 -23.93 -1.45 -45.28
C TYR A 51 -24.11 -1.28 -43.77
N LEU A 52 -23.23 -0.54 -43.09
CA LEU A 52 -23.30 -0.28 -41.65
C LEU A 52 -23.96 1.06 -41.29
N ASN A 53 -24.40 1.84 -42.29
CA ASN A 53 -25.10 3.14 -42.15
C ASN A 53 -24.43 4.16 -41.19
N GLN A 54 -23.14 4.01 -40.90
CA GLN A 54 -22.35 4.97 -40.12
C GLN A 54 -21.91 6.10 -41.05
N THR A 55 -22.41 7.31 -40.80
CA THR A 55 -22.14 8.48 -41.67
C THR A 55 -20.84 9.19 -41.31
N LYS A 56 -20.45 9.10 -40.04
CA LYS A 56 -19.21 9.63 -39.49
C LYS A 56 -18.12 8.54 -39.45
N PRO A 57 -16.84 8.93 -39.60
CA PRO A 57 -15.72 8.02 -39.38
C PRO A 57 -15.73 7.52 -37.93
N GLY A 58 -15.43 6.24 -37.71
CA GLY A 58 -15.26 5.70 -36.37
C GLY A 58 -15.13 4.20 -36.28
N LEU A 59 -14.68 3.72 -35.12
CA LEU A 59 -14.26 2.31 -34.93
C LEU A 59 -15.37 1.35 -34.49
N LYS A 60 -16.61 1.84 -34.35
CA LYS A 60 -17.74 1.04 -33.85
C LYS A 60 -18.02 -0.20 -34.70
N HIS A 61 -17.79 -0.13 -36.01
CA HIS A 61 -17.97 -1.29 -36.90
C HIS A 61 -16.85 -2.34 -36.81
N GLN A 62 -15.68 -1.98 -36.27
CA GLN A 62 -14.57 -2.91 -36.04
C GLN A 62 -14.68 -3.62 -34.68
N ARG A 63 -15.53 -3.10 -33.77
CA ARG A 63 -15.80 -3.75 -32.49
C ARG A 63 -16.57 -5.05 -32.72
N TYR A 64 -16.17 -6.07 -31.98
CA TYR A 64 -16.82 -7.37 -32.00
C TYR A 64 -18.32 -7.25 -31.64
N LYS A 65 -19.19 -7.74 -32.54
CA LYS A 65 -20.63 -7.89 -32.32
C LYS A 65 -20.95 -9.37 -32.08
N GLY A 66 -20.41 -9.94 -31.02
CA GLY A 66 -20.74 -11.32 -30.65
C GLY A 66 -22.14 -11.43 -30.08
N SER A 67 -22.75 -12.61 -30.25
CA SER A 67 -23.78 -13.10 -29.34
C SER A 67 -23.23 -13.15 -27.92
N ASP A 68 -24.10 -12.95 -26.92
CA ASP A 68 -23.72 -12.93 -25.52
C ASP A 68 -22.85 -14.15 -25.17
N LYS A 69 -21.70 -13.89 -24.55
CA LYS A 69 -20.76 -14.94 -24.14
C LYS A 69 -21.45 -15.79 -23.09
N ILE A 70 -21.85 -16.98 -23.51
CA ILE A 70 -22.32 -18.06 -22.65
C ILE A 70 -21.27 -18.34 -21.57
N LYS A 71 -21.69 -18.35 -20.31
CA LYS A 71 -20.83 -18.80 -19.21
C LYS A 71 -20.69 -20.32 -19.26
N ILE A 72 -19.45 -20.80 -19.28
CA ILE A 72 -19.09 -22.23 -19.39
C ILE A 72 -19.75 -23.07 -18.28
N GLU A 73 -19.89 -22.50 -17.08
CA GLU A 73 -20.36 -23.18 -15.87
C GLU A 73 -21.86 -23.50 -15.87
N GLU A 74 -22.68 -22.75 -16.61
CA GLU A 74 -24.15 -22.79 -16.47
C GLU A 74 -24.85 -23.68 -17.52
N GLU A 75 -24.13 -24.13 -18.55
CA GLU A 75 -24.76 -24.54 -19.82
C GLU A 75 -24.36 -25.92 -20.34
N ARG A 76 -23.32 -26.55 -19.80
CA ARG A 76 -23.03 -27.96 -20.12
C ARG A 76 -23.80 -28.88 -19.17
N ASN A 77 -24.64 -29.75 -19.74
CA ASN A 77 -25.53 -30.68 -19.02
C ASN A 77 -26.68 -30.00 -18.28
N LYS A 78 -27.16 -28.85 -18.76
CA LYS A 78 -28.41 -28.28 -18.26
C LYS A 78 -29.54 -29.28 -18.54
N LYS A 79 -30.12 -29.79 -17.46
CA LYS A 79 -31.22 -30.75 -17.50
C LYS A 79 -32.51 -29.98 -17.80
N LEU A 80 -33.06 -30.17 -18.99
CA LEU A 80 -34.41 -29.73 -19.31
C LEU A 80 -35.36 -30.89 -19.01
N PHE A 81 -36.18 -30.73 -17.97
CA PHE A 81 -37.18 -31.71 -17.60
C PHE A 81 -38.33 -31.70 -18.62
N LEU A 82 -38.73 -32.88 -19.08
CA LEU A 82 -39.84 -33.05 -20.00
C LEU A 82 -41.14 -33.29 -19.24
N ASN A 83 -42.21 -32.63 -19.66
CA ASN A 83 -43.55 -32.88 -19.14
C ASN A 83 -44.20 -34.04 -19.92
N ASN A 84 -44.74 -35.03 -19.19
CA ASN A 84 -45.39 -36.21 -19.74
C ASN A 84 -46.81 -35.88 -20.24
N ASN A 85 -46.94 -35.53 -21.52
CA ASN A 85 -48.22 -35.25 -22.14
C ASN A 85 -48.82 -36.51 -22.81
N LYS A 86 -50.15 -36.66 -22.73
CA LYS A 86 -50.86 -37.78 -23.37
C LYS A 86 -50.66 -37.76 -24.90
N GLY A 87 -50.19 -38.87 -25.47
CA GLY A 87 -49.99 -39.03 -26.92
C GLY A 87 -48.54 -38.91 -27.39
N GLN A 88 -47.57 -38.70 -26.50
CA GLN A 88 -46.15 -38.74 -26.84
C GLN A 88 -45.63 -40.18 -26.97
N GLU A 89 -44.72 -40.40 -27.92
CA GLU A 89 -44.01 -41.67 -28.04
C GLU A 89 -43.06 -41.85 -26.86
N PHE A 90 -43.09 -43.02 -26.23
CA PHE A 90 -42.25 -43.36 -25.08
C PHE A 90 -41.51 -44.68 -25.30
N CYS A 91 -40.41 -44.85 -24.56
CA CYS A 91 -39.63 -46.07 -24.56
C CYS A 91 -40.44 -47.24 -24.00
N LYS A 92 -40.74 -48.23 -24.84
CA LYS A 92 -41.46 -49.44 -24.45
C LYS A 92 -40.69 -50.34 -23.46
N ASN A 93 -39.41 -50.07 -23.19
CA ASN A 93 -38.62 -50.82 -22.23
C ASN A 93 -38.74 -50.26 -20.80
N CYS A 94 -38.44 -48.97 -20.62
CA CYS A 94 -38.42 -48.32 -19.29
C CYS A 94 -39.65 -47.45 -19.00
N GLY A 95 -40.34 -46.95 -20.03
CA GLY A 95 -41.49 -46.05 -19.93
C GLY A 95 -41.15 -44.55 -19.99
N SER A 96 -39.91 -44.17 -20.33
CA SER A 96 -39.40 -42.79 -20.43
C SER A 96 -39.74 -42.13 -21.77
N VAL A 97 -39.95 -40.81 -21.78
CA VAL A 97 -40.18 -39.98 -22.98
C VAL A 97 -38.87 -39.48 -23.60
N ALA A 98 -37.77 -39.46 -22.84
CA ALA A 98 -36.53 -38.83 -23.26
C ALA A 98 -35.80 -39.56 -24.41
N HIS A 99 -36.04 -40.87 -24.60
CA HIS A 99 -35.31 -41.70 -25.56
C HIS A 99 -36.17 -42.81 -26.17
N LYS A 100 -35.68 -43.40 -27.27
CA LYS A 100 -36.35 -44.53 -27.96
C LYS A 100 -35.94 -45.87 -27.35
N GLU A 101 -36.69 -46.94 -27.65
CA GLU A 101 -36.42 -48.29 -27.12
C GLU A 101 -35.00 -48.80 -27.39
N LYS A 102 -34.42 -48.47 -28.56
CA LYS A 102 -33.07 -48.88 -28.95
C LYS A 102 -31.96 -48.22 -28.14
N ASP A 103 -32.21 -47.00 -27.68
CA ASP A 103 -31.25 -46.16 -26.96
C ASP A 103 -31.48 -46.23 -25.43
N CYS A 104 -32.24 -47.24 -24.98
CA CYS A 104 -32.59 -47.42 -23.58
C CYS A 104 -31.38 -47.91 -22.77
N LEU A 105 -31.02 -47.13 -21.74
CA LEU A 105 -29.96 -47.46 -20.79
C LEU A 105 -30.36 -48.56 -19.79
N GLU A 106 -31.67 -48.80 -19.62
CA GLU A 106 -32.13 -49.93 -18.82
C GLU A 106 -31.98 -51.24 -19.60
N ARG A 107 -31.65 -52.32 -18.88
CA ARG A 107 -31.61 -53.67 -19.44
C ARG A 107 -32.93 -53.99 -20.16
N THR A 108 -32.83 -54.59 -21.36
CA THR A 108 -34.01 -54.96 -22.15
C THR A 108 -34.89 -55.96 -21.40
N ARG A 109 -36.15 -55.60 -21.21
CA ARG A 109 -37.15 -56.42 -20.51
C ARG A 109 -37.84 -57.36 -21.50
N LYS A 110 -38.09 -58.60 -21.06
CA LYS A 110 -38.88 -59.57 -21.83
C LYS A 110 -40.33 -59.12 -22.00
N LYS A 111 -40.91 -58.49 -20.97
CA LYS A 111 -42.23 -57.85 -21.02
C LYS A 111 -42.05 -56.35 -21.14
N LYS A 112 -42.53 -55.80 -22.25
CA LYS A 112 -42.48 -54.36 -22.53
C LYS A 112 -43.57 -53.62 -21.75
N VAL A 113 -43.28 -52.37 -21.42
CA VAL A 113 -44.20 -51.47 -20.75
C VAL A 113 -45.15 -50.88 -21.79
N ASN A 114 -46.45 -50.93 -21.51
CA ASN A 114 -47.49 -50.43 -22.41
C ASN A 114 -47.98 -49.02 -22.05
N PHE A 115 -47.50 -48.45 -20.95
CA PHE A 115 -47.90 -47.14 -20.44
C PHE A 115 -46.69 -46.29 -20.06
N MET A 116 -46.85 -44.98 -20.17
CA MET A 116 -45.85 -44.01 -19.71
C MET A 116 -45.70 -44.09 -18.19
N LYS A 117 -44.46 -44.02 -17.68
CA LYS A 117 -44.23 -43.86 -16.25
C LYS A 117 -44.24 -42.37 -15.89
N TYR A 118 -45.18 -41.94 -15.06
CA TYR A 118 -45.32 -40.54 -14.66
C TYR A 118 -44.35 -40.10 -13.55
N ASP A 119 -43.77 -41.05 -12.80
CA ASP A 119 -42.88 -40.77 -11.67
C ASP A 119 -41.41 -40.57 -12.07
N ASN A 120 -41.09 -40.68 -13.36
CA ASN A 120 -39.73 -40.49 -13.85
C ASN A 120 -39.48 -39.00 -14.16
N GLU A 121 -38.47 -38.42 -13.51
CA GLU A 121 -37.92 -37.10 -13.88
C GLU A 121 -37.08 -37.21 -15.16
N ASP A 122 -37.75 -37.42 -16.29
CA ASP A 122 -37.10 -37.48 -17.58
C ASP A 122 -36.52 -36.11 -17.95
N PHE A 123 -35.22 -36.06 -18.23
CA PHE A 123 -34.54 -34.84 -18.67
C PHE A 123 -33.77 -35.08 -19.96
N ILE A 124 -33.69 -34.04 -20.79
CA ILE A 124 -32.77 -33.97 -21.92
C ILE A 124 -31.62 -33.04 -21.52
N CYS A 125 -30.39 -33.48 -21.73
CA CYS A 125 -29.22 -32.62 -21.65
C CYS A 125 -29.09 -31.82 -22.94
N VAL A 126 -29.25 -30.50 -22.86
CA VAL A 126 -28.89 -29.62 -23.99
C VAL A 126 -27.40 -29.34 -23.90
N THR A 127 -26.66 -29.70 -24.96
CA THR A 127 -25.26 -29.30 -25.13
C THR A 127 -25.24 -28.03 -25.97
N GLN A 128 -24.92 -26.88 -25.36
CA GLN A 128 -24.61 -25.68 -26.13
C GLN A 128 -23.20 -25.75 -26.71
N ASP A 129 -23.01 -25.08 -27.84
CA ASP A 129 -21.72 -24.97 -28.52
C ASP A 129 -20.77 -24.08 -27.72
N LEU A 130 -20.00 -24.69 -26.82
CA LEU A 130 -18.92 -24.03 -26.10
C LEU A 130 -17.69 -23.87 -27.00
N GLY A 131 -16.76 -23.00 -26.59
CA GLY A 131 -15.43 -22.88 -27.21
C GLY A 131 -14.59 -24.16 -27.05
N TYR A 132 -13.40 -24.20 -27.66
CA TYR A 132 -12.49 -25.35 -27.59
C TYR A 132 -12.16 -25.78 -26.16
N ASP A 133 -11.77 -24.81 -25.31
CA ASP A 133 -11.43 -25.07 -23.91
C ASP A 133 -12.66 -25.53 -23.12
N GLY A 134 -13.81 -24.87 -23.27
CA GLY A 134 -15.05 -25.29 -22.62
C GLY A 134 -15.49 -26.69 -23.04
N ASN A 135 -15.19 -27.09 -24.28
CA ASN A 135 -15.49 -28.43 -24.77
C ASN A 135 -14.55 -29.52 -24.24
N ARG A 136 -13.31 -29.18 -23.93
CA ARG A 136 -12.27 -30.12 -23.47
C ARG A 136 -11.94 -29.99 -21.99
N ASP A 137 -12.64 -29.12 -21.29
CA ASP A 137 -12.44 -28.93 -19.87
C ASP A 137 -12.72 -30.25 -19.12
N ARG A 138 -11.71 -30.69 -18.37
CA ARG A 138 -11.74 -31.91 -17.57
C ARG A 138 -12.67 -31.77 -16.38
N TRP A 139 -12.84 -30.55 -15.87
CA TRP A 139 -13.59 -30.25 -14.65
C TRP A 139 -15.05 -29.86 -14.93
N VAL A 140 -15.56 -30.17 -16.12
CA VAL A 140 -16.97 -29.98 -16.48
C VAL A 140 -17.88 -30.72 -15.50
N GLY A 141 -18.80 -29.99 -14.87
CA GLY A 141 -19.73 -30.54 -13.88
C GLY A 141 -19.07 -30.86 -12.52
N TYR A 142 -17.91 -30.28 -12.23
CA TYR A 142 -17.29 -30.42 -10.91
C TYR A 142 -18.15 -29.74 -9.83
N ASN A 143 -18.60 -30.54 -8.86
CA ASN A 143 -19.28 -30.02 -7.67
C ASN A 143 -18.25 -29.44 -6.70
N VAL A 144 -18.37 -28.15 -6.34
CA VAL A 144 -17.47 -27.46 -5.40
C VAL A 144 -17.40 -28.20 -4.04
N ASN A 145 -18.52 -28.78 -3.59
CA ASN A 145 -18.58 -29.53 -2.33
C ASN A 145 -17.68 -30.79 -2.32
N ASN A 146 -17.27 -31.31 -3.47
CA ASN A 146 -16.33 -32.45 -3.51
C ASN A 146 -14.93 -32.04 -2.99
N PHE A 147 -14.60 -30.75 -3.01
CA PHE A 147 -13.34 -30.25 -2.45
C PHE A 147 -13.26 -30.42 -0.93
N ASP A 148 -14.40 -30.45 -0.23
CA ASP A 148 -14.45 -30.66 1.23
C ASP A 148 -13.87 -32.02 1.64
N TYR A 149 -13.97 -33.04 0.76
CA TYR A 149 -13.36 -34.34 1.01
C TYR A 149 -11.83 -34.24 1.07
N ILE A 150 -11.24 -33.52 0.10
CA ILE A 150 -9.79 -33.27 0.04
C ILE A 150 -9.36 -32.48 1.27
N TYR A 151 -10.11 -31.44 1.65
CA TYR A 151 -9.84 -30.65 2.85
C TYR A 151 -9.78 -31.53 4.10
N LYS A 152 -10.76 -32.41 4.32
CA LYS A 152 -10.79 -33.35 5.44
C LYS A 152 -9.63 -34.36 5.43
N GLU A 153 -9.18 -34.79 4.26
CA GLU A 153 -7.98 -35.63 4.16
C GLU A 153 -6.73 -34.88 4.62
N TYR A 154 -6.55 -33.62 4.18
CA TYR A 154 -5.45 -32.77 4.63
C TYR A 154 -5.50 -32.47 6.13
N GLU A 155 -6.69 -32.26 6.70
CA GLU A 155 -6.86 -32.09 8.15
C GLU A 155 -6.29 -33.30 8.92
N LYS A 156 -6.65 -34.53 8.52
CA LYS A 156 -6.13 -35.75 9.14
C LYS A 156 -4.62 -35.87 9.01
N ILE A 157 -4.07 -35.52 7.85
CA ILE A 157 -2.61 -35.53 7.61
C ILE A 157 -1.92 -34.53 8.56
N VAL A 158 -2.48 -33.34 8.73
CA VAL A 158 -1.93 -32.31 9.65
C VAL A 158 -2.01 -32.78 11.10
N GLU A 159 -3.11 -33.39 11.53
CA GLU A 159 -3.24 -33.99 12.86
C GLU A 159 -2.19 -35.07 13.13
N GLU A 160 -1.96 -35.94 12.16
CA GLU A 160 -0.96 -37.01 12.27
C GLU A 160 0.47 -36.44 12.28
N LYS A 161 0.76 -35.42 11.44
CA LYS A 161 2.03 -34.67 11.49
C LYS A 161 2.24 -34.06 12.89
N LYS A 162 1.19 -33.50 13.52
CA LYS A 162 1.26 -32.96 14.89
C LYS A 162 1.54 -34.04 15.94
N LYS A 163 0.87 -35.19 15.86
CA LYS A 163 1.09 -36.32 16.79
C LYS A 163 2.52 -36.84 16.70
N ARG A 164 3.04 -37.06 15.49
CA ARG A 164 4.43 -37.50 15.27
C ARG A 164 5.44 -36.50 15.84
N LYS A 165 5.27 -35.20 15.55
CA LYS A 165 6.10 -34.14 16.15
C LYS A 165 6.07 -34.16 17.68
N ALA A 166 4.90 -34.38 18.29
CA ALA A 166 4.77 -34.47 19.74
C ALA A 166 5.45 -35.71 20.33
N GLU A 167 5.35 -36.87 19.68
CA GLU A 167 6.06 -38.10 20.07
C GLU A 167 7.57 -37.94 19.96
N ASP A 168 8.06 -37.31 18.90
CA ASP A 168 9.48 -37.05 18.70
C ASP A 168 10.03 -36.11 19.77
N LEU A 169 9.28 -35.05 20.12
CA LEU A 169 9.62 -34.16 21.24
C LEU A 169 9.66 -34.94 22.57
N LYS A 170 8.67 -35.80 22.86
CA LYS A 170 8.66 -36.65 24.06
C LYS A 170 9.90 -37.55 24.12
N LYS A 171 10.22 -38.25 23.04
CA LYS A 171 11.43 -39.09 22.93
C LYS A 171 12.71 -38.26 23.13
N GLN A 172 12.75 -37.02 22.62
CA GLN A 172 13.87 -36.11 22.88
C GLN A 172 13.99 -35.72 24.36
N TYR A 173 12.88 -35.40 25.03
CA TYR A 173 12.86 -35.10 26.47
C TYR A 173 13.26 -36.31 27.32
N GLU A 174 12.79 -37.51 26.99
CA GLU A 174 13.18 -38.76 27.66
C GLU A 174 14.67 -39.08 27.48
N LYS A 175 15.20 -38.96 26.26
CA LYS A 175 16.64 -39.09 26.01
C LYS A 175 17.44 -38.06 26.82
N LYS A 176 16.97 -36.81 26.92
CA LYS A 176 17.60 -35.75 27.75
C LYS A 176 17.52 -36.09 29.25
N SER A 177 16.41 -36.62 29.74
CA SER A 177 16.25 -36.99 31.16
C SER A 177 17.11 -38.20 31.54
N ILE A 178 17.22 -39.21 30.66
CA ILE A 178 18.12 -40.37 30.83
C ILE A 178 19.58 -39.93 30.84
N LYS A 179 20.00 -39.02 29.95
CA LYS A 179 21.35 -38.43 29.96
C LYS A 179 21.62 -37.71 31.29
N LYS A 180 20.68 -36.90 31.80
CA LYS A 180 20.82 -36.23 33.11
C LYS A 180 20.92 -37.22 34.28
N LYS A 181 20.15 -38.31 34.27
CA LYS A 181 20.22 -39.36 35.31
C LYS A 181 21.55 -40.14 35.27
N LYS A 182 22.09 -40.45 34.09
CA LYS A 182 23.41 -41.08 33.96
C LYS A 182 24.55 -40.20 34.51
N ILE A 183 24.45 -38.88 34.32
CA ILE A 183 25.43 -37.92 34.90
C ILE A 183 25.34 -37.88 36.44
N HIS A 184 24.14 -37.99 37.03
CA HIS A 184 23.97 -37.98 38.49
C HIS A 184 24.29 -39.34 39.16
N GLY A 185 24.19 -40.46 38.43
CA GLY A 185 24.46 -41.81 38.95
C GLY A 185 25.95 -42.17 39.04
N ASN A 186 26.81 -41.56 38.22
CA ASN A 186 28.25 -41.83 38.23
C ASN A 186 29.04 -41.06 39.32
N ASN A 187 28.38 -40.20 40.12
CA ASN A 187 29.04 -39.47 41.22
C ASN A 187 28.90 -40.15 42.60
N LYS A 188 28.43 -41.40 42.66
CA LYS A 188 28.44 -42.23 43.86
C LYS A 188 28.88 -43.64 43.48
N ASN A 189 30.17 -43.82 43.28
CA ASN A 189 30.96 -44.91 43.84
C ASN A 189 32.40 -44.83 43.30
N ASP A 190 33.32 -45.08 44.23
CA ASP A 190 34.70 -45.51 44.05
C ASP A 190 35.77 -44.42 43.94
N ASP A 191 36.10 -43.91 45.13
CA ASP A 191 37.48 -43.70 45.56
C ASP A 191 38.31 -44.98 45.31
N ASN A 192 39.39 -44.88 44.51
CA ASN A 192 40.75 -45.37 44.81
C ASN A 192 41.62 -45.54 43.54
N ASP A 193 42.79 -44.90 43.63
CA ASP A 193 44.13 -45.34 43.23
C ASP A 193 44.58 -45.51 41.76
N ASP A 194 45.47 -44.57 41.40
CA ASP A 194 46.84 -44.73 40.89
C ASP A 194 47.18 -45.26 39.47
N ASN A 195 47.72 -44.31 38.67
CA ASN A 195 49.01 -44.34 37.95
C ASN A 195 49.58 -45.69 37.42
N ASN A 196 49.72 -45.82 36.10
CA ASN A 196 51.01 -45.65 35.38
C ASN A 196 50.96 -46.11 33.91
N ASN A 197 51.82 -45.47 33.11
CA ASN A 197 52.22 -45.80 31.74
C ASN A 197 52.74 -47.25 31.58
N ASP A 198 52.56 -47.83 30.39
CA ASP A 198 53.68 -48.24 29.51
C ASP A 198 53.21 -48.68 28.12
N ASN A 199 54.09 -48.45 27.13
CA ASN A 199 53.93 -48.64 25.68
C ASN A 199 54.30 -50.06 25.21
N ASN A 200 53.75 -50.42 24.02
CA ASN A 200 54.25 -51.39 23.03
C ASN A 200 54.23 -52.88 23.45
N ASP A 201 53.97 -53.91 22.62
CA ASP A 201 54.09 -54.07 21.16
C ASP A 201 53.25 -55.29 20.64
N ASN A 202 52.86 -55.23 19.36
CA ASN A 202 52.73 -56.33 18.36
C ASN A 202 51.74 -57.51 18.50
N ASN A 203 50.75 -57.48 17.58
CA ASN A 203 50.35 -58.44 16.53
C ASN A 203 50.34 -59.96 16.79
N ASP A 204 49.18 -60.55 16.46
CA ASP A 204 48.95 -61.76 15.64
C ASP A 204 47.58 -62.33 16.06
N ASP A 205 46.68 -62.81 15.21
CA ASP A 205 46.59 -62.85 13.76
C ASP A 205 45.18 -63.38 13.43
N ASN A 206 44.61 -62.92 12.32
CA ASN A 206 43.74 -63.66 11.39
C ASN A 206 42.38 -64.26 11.82
N ASN A 207 41.37 -64.42 10.97
CA ASN A 207 40.96 -63.96 9.63
C ASN A 207 39.62 -64.70 9.40
N VAL A 208 38.63 -64.13 8.70
CA VAL A 208 37.98 -64.65 7.47
C VAL A 208 36.45 -64.42 7.68
N ASP A 209 35.67 -63.80 6.81
CA ASP A 209 35.64 -63.86 5.35
C ASP A 209 35.06 -62.59 4.70
N ASN A 210 35.60 -62.30 3.52
CA ASN A 210 35.20 -61.26 2.59
C ASN A 210 33.93 -61.65 1.81
N ASN A 211 33.19 -60.66 1.30
CA ASN A 211 33.13 -60.43 -0.15
C ASN A 211 32.38 -59.15 -0.50
N ASP A 212 33.08 -58.33 -1.27
CA ASP A 212 32.59 -57.27 -2.14
C ASP A 212 31.44 -57.73 -3.04
N ASP A 213 30.51 -56.83 -3.35
CA ASP A 213 30.30 -56.40 -4.73
C ASP A 213 29.26 -55.28 -4.82
N ASN A 214 29.74 -54.15 -5.33
CA ASN A 214 29.14 -53.28 -6.35
C ASN A 214 27.71 -52.73 -6.20
N ASN A 215 27.65 -51.40 -6.30
CA ASN A 215 26.75 -50.58 -7.11
C ASN A 215 25.35 -51.15 -7.37
N ASP A 216 24.34 -50.39 -6.93
CA ASP A 216 23.47 -49.79 -7.93
C ASP A 216 22.79 -48.54 -7.36
N ASP A 217 22.89 -47.50 -8.20
CA ASP A 217 22.08 -46.31 -8.20
C ASP A 217 20.59 -46.65 -8.07
N ASP A 218 19.81 -45.77 -7.44
CA ASP A 218 18.51 -45.46 -8.03
C ASP A 218 18.04 -44.05 -7.68
N GLU A 219 17.93 -43.31 -8.77
CA GLU A 219 17.34 -41.99 -8.91
C GLU A 219 15.91 -41.94 -8.36
N LYS A 220 15.59 -40.89 -7.58
CA LYS A 220 14.39 -40.11 -7.90
C LYS A 220 14.46 -38.69 -7.39
N SER A 221 14.88 -37.82 -8.29
CA SER A 221 14.65 -36.38 -8.26
C SER A 221 13.17 -36.05 -8.54
N SER A 222 12.75 -34.91 -7.99
CA SER A 222 11.59 -34.08 -8.31
C SER A 222 10.23 -34.44 -7.70
N SER A 223 9.80 -33.68 -6.71
CA SER A 223 9.01 -32.47 -6.98
C SER A 223 8.89 -31.62 -5.71
N GLU A 224 9.01 -30.32 -5.91
CA GLU A 224 9.01 -29.29 -4.88
C GLU A 224 7.77 -29.27 -3.99
N SER A 225 7.95 -28.79 -2.75
CA SER A 225 7.21 -27.66 -2.14
C SER A 225 6.86 -27.85 -0.67
N GLU A 226 7.82 -27.72 0.26
CA GLU A 226 7.48 -27.36 1.65
C GLU A 226 8.59 -26.45 2.22
N ASN A 227 8.46 -25.14 1.99
CA ASN A 227 9.02 -24.12 2.87
C ASN A 227 7.83 -23.31 3.42
N LEU A 228 7.24 -23.79 4.50
CA LEU A 228 6.41 -22.95 5.35
C LEU A 228 6.71 -23.31 6.82
N ASP A 229 7.14 -22.26 7.52
CA ASP A 229 6.87 -21.99 8.93
C ASP A 229 7.79 -22.63 9.99
N GLU A 230 8.89 -21.91 10.27
CA GLU A 230 9.44 -21.83 11.63
C GLU A 230 9.55 -20.36 12.04
N SER A 231 8.42 -19.76 12.39
CA SER A 231 8.38 -18.70 13.40
C SER A 231 7.75 -19.30 14.65
N PHE A 232 8.57 -19.66 15.65
CA PHE A 232 8.23 -19.58 17.08
C PHE A 232 9.44 -20.08 17.89
N ASN A 233 10.14 -19.12 18.50
CA ASN A 233 10.64 -19.14 19.88
C ASN A 233 11.79 -18.13 20.02
N GLU A 234 11.42 -16.86 19.98
CA GLU A 234 12.09 -15.83 20.76
C GLU A 234 11.75 -16.12 22.22
N ASP A 235 12.73 -16.53 23.01
CA ASP A 235 12.87 -16.22 24.45
C ASP A 235 13.93 -17.13 25.09
N ASN A 236 15.19 -16.69 25.05
CA ASN A 236 16.07 -16.72 26.21
C ASN A 236 17.29 -15.83 25.98
N LYS A 237 17.09 -14.57 26.34
CA LYS A 237 18.11 -13.54 26.47
C LYS A 237 18.94 -13.80 27.72
N LEU A 238 20.21 -14.17 27.55
CA LEU A 238 21.24 -13.94 28.58
C LEU A 238 22.38 -13.13 27.95
N LYS A 239 22.61 -11.97 28.55
CA LYS A 239 23.60 -10.94 28.22
C LYS A 239 25.01 -11.39 28.66
N ALA A 240 26.03 -11.00 27.91
CA ALA A 240 27.38 -10.56 28.34
C ALA A 240 28.18 -10.23 27.06
N ASP A 241 28.28 -8.97 26.66
CA ASP A 241 29.36 -8.02 26.98
C ASP A 241 30.64 -8.25 26.15
N THR A 242 30.86 -7.31 25.22
CA THR A 242 32.11 -6.70 24.75
C THR A 242 33.44 -7.47 24.91
N MET A 243 34.13 -7.71 23.80
CA MET A 243 35.47 -7.13 23.55
C MET A 243 35.99 -7.44 22.13
N ASP A 244 36.43 -6.38 21.45
CA ASP A 244 37.27 -6.44 20.25
C ASP A 244 38.53 -7.25 20.53
N THR A 245 38.81 -8.27 19.72
CA THR A 245 40.18 -8.71 19.47
C THR A 245 40.33 -9.18 18.03
N GLN A 246 41.30 -8.55 17.38
CA GLN A 246 41.65 -8.71 15.98
C GLN A 246 42.35 -10.05 15.74
N ASN A 247 42.06 -10.65 14.59
CA ASN A 247 42.93 -11.51 13.78
C ASN A 247 43.67 -12.68 14.48
N SER A 248 43.15 -13.89 14.32
CA SER A 248 43.92 -15.09 13.97
C SER A 248 42.98 -16.31 13.93
N THR A 249 43.19 -17.22 12.98
CA THR A 249 42.51 -18.54 12.80
C THR A 249 41.21 -18.58 11.97
N ILE A 250 41.26 -17.92 10.81
CA ILE A 250 40.51 -18.41 9.63
C ILE A 250 41.26 -19.65 9.13
N ASN A 251 40.75 -20.86 9.40
CA ASN A 251 40.87 -22.07 8.57
C ASN A 251 40.74 -23.36 9.41
N THR A 252 39.50 -23.74 9.77
CA THR A 252 39.08 -25.15 9.98
C THR A 252 37.62 -25.24 10.43
N ILE A 253 36.70 -24.58 9.73
CA ILE A 253 35.26 -24.82 9.89
C ILE A 253 34.64 -24.87 8.48
N ASN A 254 34.04 -26.02 8.16
CA ASN A 254 33.07 -26.28 7.08
C ASN A 254 33.55 -26.26 5.61
N LYS A 255 34.18 -27.35 5.16
CA LYS A 255 34.33 -27.66 3.72
C LYS A 255 33.03 -28.14 3.03
N ASN A 256 31.91 -28.23 3.75
CA ASN A 256 30.61 -28.67 3.18
C ASN A 256 29.55 -27.56 3.03
N GLU A 257 29.86 -26.30 3.34
CA GLU A 257 28.94 -25.17 3.11
C GLU A 257 29.11 -24.51 1.74
N LYS A 258 30.26 -24.71 1.07
CA LYS A 258 30.56 -24.08 -0.23
C LYS A 258 29.88 -24.74 -1.43
N ASN A 259 29.30 -25.94 -1.27
CA ASN A 259 28.66 -26.69 -2.35
C ASN A 259 27.14 -26.84 -2.20
N ARG A 260 26.50 -26.11 -1.28
CA ARG A 260 25.07 -25.83 -1.41
C ARG A 260 24.95 -24.51 -2.17
N ASN A 261 24.89 -24.60 -3.49
CA ASN A 261 24.31 -23.56 -4.32
C ASN A 261 22.83 -23.42 -3.93
N ILE A 262 22.58 -22.82 -2.76
CA ILE A 262 21.27 -22.33 -2.39
C ILE A 262 21.08 -21.16 -3.35
N ALA A 263 20.32 -21.39 -4.42
CA ALA A 263 19.76 -20.32 -5.22
C ALA A 263 18.82 -19.51 -4.31
N ARG A 264 19.40 -18.72 -3.40
CA ARG A 264 18.67 -17.72 -2.63
C ARG A 264 18.14 -16.77 -3.68
N ASN A 265 16.82 -16.61 -3.72
CA ASN A 265 16.21 -15.61 -4.59
C ASN A 265 16.93 -14.29 -4.37
N LEU A 266 17.48 -13.70 -5.44
CA LEU A 266 18.24 -12.44 -5.33
C LEU A 266 17.36 -11.26 -4.93
N ARG A 267 16.04 -11.42 -5.06
CA ARG A 267 15.07 -10.43 -4.61
C ARG A 267 15.02 -10.41 -3.08
N ILE A 268 15.41 -9.28 -2.51
CA ILE A 268 15.21 -8.92 -1.11
C ILE A 268 13.69 -8.92 -0.84
N ARG A 269 13.25 -9.64 0.19
CA ARG A 269 11.82 -9.85 0.47
C ARG A 269 11.23 -8.69 1.26
N GLU A 270 12.07 -8.03 2.05
CA GLU A 270 11.79 -6.86 2.86
C GLU A 270 11.45 -5.64 1.99
N ASP A 271 12.05 -5.56 0.80
CA ASP A 271 11.79 -4.49 -0.17
C ASP A 271 10.56 -4.78 -1.02
N THR A 272 9.48 -4.07 -0.72
CA THR A 272 8.26 -4.10 -1.53
C THR A 272 8.48 -3.43 -2.88
N ALA A 273 8.01 -4.06 -3.96
CA ALA A 273 8.09 -3.48 -5.29
C ALA A 273 7.18 -2.23 -5.39
N LYS A 274 7.61 -1.21 -6.15
CA LYS A 274 6.92 0.08 -6.23
C LYS A 274 5.42 -0.03 -6.59
N TYR A 275 5.07 -0.86 -7.58
CA TYR A 275 3.69 -1.07 -8.01
C TYR A 275 2.82 -1.84 -6.99
N LEU A 276 3.40 -2.38 -5.93
CA LEU A 276 2.66 -3.04 -4.85
C LEU A 276 2.36 -2.10 -3.68
N TYR A 277 2.87 -0.87 -3.68
CA TYR A 277 2.53 0.11 -2.64
C TYR A 277 1.04 0.44 -2.63
N ASN A 278 0.42 0.57 -3.80
CA ASN A 278 -1.02 0.79 -3.95
C ASN A 278 -1.58 -0.05 -5.10
N LEU A 279 -2.46 -0.99 -4.78
CA LEU A 279 -3.08 -1.89 -5.78
C LEU A 279 -4.25 -1.25 -6.54
N SER A 280 -4.62 -0.01 -6.20
CA SER A 280 -5.66 0.73 -6.92
C SER A 280 -5.19 1.08 -8.32
N LEU A 281 -6.02 0.81 -9.33
CA LEU A 281 -5.70 1.06 -10.75
C LEU A 281 -5.39 2.54 -11.06
N ASN A 282 -6.03 3.47 -10.33
CA ASN A 282 -5.88 4.92 -10.50
C ASN A 282 -4.87 5.53 -9.52
N SER A 283 -3.91 4.74 -9.03
CA SER A 283 -2.84 5.24 -8.16
C SER A 283 -1.74 5.92 -8.99
N ALA A 284 -0.46 5.61 -8.75
CA ALA A 284 0.65 6.12 -9.53
C ALA A 284 1.01 5.15 -10.65
N PHE A 285 1.24 5.68 -11.85
CA PHE A 285 1.71 4.88 -12.98
C PHE A 285 3.15 4.38 -12.75
N TYR A 286 3.33 3.06 -12.80
CA TYR A 286 4.62 2.40 -12.80
C TYR A 286 5.00 1.98 -14.21
N ASP A 287 6.16 2.45 -14.70
CA ASP A 287 6.70 2.01 -15.98
C ASP A 287 7.55 0.74 -15.77
N PRO A 288 7.11 -0.45 -16.20
CA PRO A 288 7.86 -1.69 -16.02
C PRO A 288 9.15 -1.74 -16.84
N LYS A 289 9.29 -0.91 -17.88
CA LYS A 289 10.47 -0.90 -18.74
C LYS A 289 11.66 -0.24 -18.03
N SER A 290 11.47 0.98 -17.55
CA SER A 290 12.49 1.73 -16.79
C SER A 290 12.46 1.43 -15.29
N ARG A 291 11.45 0.69 -14.81
CA ARG A 291 11.22 0.37 -13.39
C ARG A 291 11.05 1.63 -12.53
N SER A 292 10.48 2.67 -13.12
CA SER A 292 10.28 3.97 -12.48
C SER A 292 8.82 4.22 -12.11
N MET A 293 8.62 4.89 -10.97
CA MET A 293 7.34 5.41 -10.54
C MET A 293 7.49 6.90 -10.30
N ARG A 294 6.84 7.71 -11.15
CA ARG A 294 7.03 9.17 -11.16
C ARG A 294 6.29 9.83 -10.00
N GLU A 295 4.99 9.59 -9.95
CA GLU A 295 4.08 10.16 -8.95
C GLU A 295 4.09 9.36 -7.64
N ASP A 296 3.56 9.99 -6.60
CA ASP A 296 3.38 9.35 -5.29
C ASP A 296 2.20 8.35 -5.32
N PRO A 297 2.41 7.06 -4.98
CA PRO A 297 1.33 6.08 -4.92
C PRO A 297 0.27 6.42 -3.86
N PHE A 298 0.59 7.25 -2.87
CA PHE A 298 -0.30 7.61 -1.77
C PHE A 298 -0.88 9.03 -1.87
N ALA A 299 -0.75 9.73 -3.00
CA ALA A 299 -1.13 11.15 -3.13
C ALA A 299 -2.56 11.45 -2.63
N ASN A 300 -3.52 10.54 -2.88
CA ASN A 300 -4.92 10.69 -2.48
C ASN A 300 -5.17 10.39 -0.99
N ILE A 301 -4.35 9.54 -0.37
CA ILE A 301 -4.55 9.00 0.98
C ILE A 301 -3.70 9.77 2.00
N ARG A 302 -2.62 10.43 1.55
CA ARG A 302 -1.62 11.11 2.41
C ARG A 302 -2.22 12.11 3.39
N LYS A 303 -3.35 12.76 3.08
CA LYS A 303 -4.05 13.68 4.00
C LYS A 303 -4.48 13.02 5.32
N HIS A 304 -4.61 11.70 5.33
CA HIS A 304 -5.03 10.90 6.48
C HIS A 304 -3.89 10.08 7.08
N LEU A 305 -2.68 10.15 6.52
CA LEU A 305 -1.50 9.45 7.02
C LEU A 305 -0.67 10.42 7.86
N ASN A 306 -0.04 9.90 8.92
CA ASN A 306 0.90 10.68 9.73
C ASN A 306 2.19 10.90 8.93
N ASP A 307 2.79 12.08 9.03
CA ASP A 307 3.99 12.47 8.26
C ASP A 307 5.27 11.72 8.67
N ASP A 308 5.21 10.93 9.74
CA ASP A 308 6.37 10.29 10.38
C ASP A 308 6.82 8.99 9.70
N ASP A 309 6.01 8.42 8.81
CA ASP A 309 6.37 7.18 8.13
C ASP A 309 7.22 7.45 6.88
N ASN A 310 8.38 6.78 6.79
CA ASN A 310 9.33 6.83 5.67
C ASN A 310 8.80 6.12 4.40
N TYR A 311 7.57 6.41 3.99
CA TYR A 311 7.00 5.87 2.76
C TYR A 311 7.63 6.50 1.52
N TYR A 312 7.71 5.69 0.46
CA TYR A 312 8.17 6.13 -0.85
C TYR A 312 7.25 7.21 -1.42
N LYS A 313 7.81 8.41 -1.71
CA LYS A 313 7.05 9.59 -2.15
C LYS A 313 7.03 9.82 -3.68
N GLY A 314 7.44 8.83 -4.46
CA GLY A 314 7.61 8.95 -5.91
C GLY A 314 8.96 9.52 -6.32
N GLU A 315 9.46 9.17 -7.52
CA GLU A 315 10.74 9.67 -8.03
C GLU A 315 10.76 11.18 -8.27
N ASN A 316 9.63 11.81 -8.62
CA ASN A 316 9.59 13.27 -8.82
C ASN A 316 9.95 14.05 -7.55
N TYR A 317 9.65 13.48 -6.37
CA TYR A 317 10.05 14.03 -5.09
C TYR A 317 11.56 13.91 -4.89
N TYR A 318 12.11 12.70 -5.05
CA TYR A 318 13.55 12.45 -4.85
C TYR A 318 14.45 13.13 -5.89
N ASN A 319 13.97 13.32 -7.12
CA ASN A 319 14.71 14.02 -8.17
C ASN A 319 14.82 15.53 -7.94
N ASN A 320 14.00 16.09 -7.04
CA ASN A 320 13.99 17.50 -6.69
C ASN A 320 14.39 17.73 -5.22
N THR A 321 15.22 16.85 -4.64
CA THR A 321 15.79 17.05 -3.30
C THR A 321 16.91 18.09 -3.30
N ASP A 322 17.34 18.46 -2.09
CA ASP A 322 18.16 19.64 -1.79
C ASP A 322 19.35 19.86 -2.73
N ASP A 323 20.26 18.89 -2.88
CA ASP A 323 21.46 19.03 -3.72
C ASP A 323 21.12 19.35 -5.19
N ALA A 324 20.05 18.73 -5.73
CA ALA A 324 19.60 18.99 -7.08
C ALA A 324 19.02 20.41 -7.22
N ILE A 325 18.36 20.93 -6.18
CA ILE A 325 17.86 22.31 -6.15
C ILE A 325 19.03 23.30 -6.07
N GLU A 326 20.04 23.03 -5.25
CA GLU A 326 21.21 23.91 -5.10
C GLU A 326 22.02 24.01 -6.39
N SER A 327 22.23 22.89 -7.07
CA SER A 327 22.86 22.85 -8.39
C SER A 327 22.11 23.70 -9.42
N LYS A 328 20.77 23.56 -9.49
CA LYS A 328 19.92 24.39 -10.37
C LYS A 328 20.00 25.89 -10.02
N LYS A 329 20.02 26.24 -8.73
CA LYS A 329 20.20 27.64 -8.29
C LYS A 329 21.54 28.20 -8.75
N LEU A 330 22.61 27.40 -8.69
CA LEU A 330 23.94 27.78 -9.14
C LEU A 330 23.99 27.96 -10.67
N GLU A 331 23.32 27.09 -11.42
CA GLU A 331 23.18 27.20 -12.89
C GLU A 331 22.42 28.49 -13.28
N ILE A 332 21.30 28.78 -12.60
CA ILE A 332 20.55 30.04 -12.81
C ILE A 332 21.45 31.25 -12.53
N PHE A 333 22.22 31.22 -11.44
CA PHE A 333 23.19 32.27 -11.11
C PHE A 333 24.25 32.44 -12.21
N ALA A 334 24.78 31.35 -12.77
CA ALA A 334 25.71 31.40 -13.90
C ALA A 334 25.10 32.12 -15.11
N TRP A 335 23.86 31.80 -15.48
CA TRP A 335 23.17 32.47 -16.58
C TRP A 335 22.92 33.95 -16.33
N GLU A 336 22.60 34.33 -15.09
CA GLU A 336 22.43 35.74 -14.72
C GLU A 336 23.76 36.51 -14.79
N SER A 337 24.85 35.94 -14.25
CA SER A 337 26.20 36.51 -14.32
C SER A 337 26.68 36.63 -15.76
N TYR A 338 26.45 35.60 -16.57
CA TYR A 338 26.80 35.60 -17.99
C TYR A 338 26.04 36.71 -18.76
N LYS A 339 24.74 36.89 -18.50
CA LYS A 339 23.96 38.01 -19.07
C LYS A 339 24.48 39.38 -18.63
N ARG A 340 25.08 39.48 -17.44
CA ARG A 340 25.74 40.72 -16.95
C ARG A 340 27.13 40.94 -17.56
N GLY A 341 27.68 39.97 -18.29
CA GLY A 341 28.97 40.05 -18.96
C GLY A 341 30.13 39.39 -18.20
N GLU A 342 29.87 38.65 -17.12
CA GLU A 342 30.89 37.85 -16.44
C GLU A 342 31.09 36.52 -17.18
N ASN A 343 32.33 36.20 -17.54
CA ASN A 343 32.66 34.95 -18.22
C ASN A 343 32.79 33.79 -17.21
N VAL A 344 31.65 33.30 -16.72
CA VAL A 344 31.59 32.15 -15.80
C VAL A 344 30.59 31.13 -16.33
N HIS A 345 30.98 29.86 -16.29
CA HIS A 345 30.14 28.76 -16.76
C HIS A 345 30.06 27.64 -15.72
N PHE A 346 28.86 27.08 -15.53
CA PHE A 346 28.58 26.02 -14.56
C PHE A 346 29.48 24.80 -14.74
N ASN A 347 29.54 24.21 -15.95
CA ASN A 347 30.36 23.03 -16.22
C ASN A 347 31.87 23.30 -16.37
N ALA A 348 32.27 24.49 -16.85
CA ALA A 348 33.67 24.75 -17.17
C ALA A 348 34.46 25.27 -15.96
N GLN A 349 33.81 26.07 -15.11
CA GLN A 349 34.42 26.72 -13.95
C GLN A 349 33.53 26.57 -12.70
N PRO A 350 33.21 25.33 -12.26
CA PRO A 350 32.25 25.10 -11.18
C PRO A 350 32.69 25.71 -9.84
N THR A 351 33.97 25.58 -9.48
CA THR A 351 34.50 26.08 -8.21
C THR A 351 34.55 27.60 -8.15
N GLN A 352 34.93 28.25 -9.25
CA GLN A 352 34.92 29.71 -9.35
C GLN A 352 33.49 30.25 -9.24
N LEU A 353 32.55 29.62 -9.94
CA LEU A 353 31.13 29.97 -9.87
C LEU A 353 30.57 29.80 -8.46
N GLU A 354 30.91 28.70 -7.79
CA GLU A 354 30.49 28.43 -6.41
C GLU A 354 31.03 29.48 -5.44
N LEU A 355 32.30 29.88 -5.56
CA LEU A 355 32.90 30.94 -4.76
C LEU A 355 32.18 32.27 -4.98
N MET A 356 31.95 32.66 -6.24
CA MET A 356 31.21 33.86 -6.59
C MET A 356 29.77 33.80 -6.06
N TYR A 357 29.14 32.64 -6.07
CA TYR A 357 27.79 32.45 -5.53
C TYR A 357 27.76 32.59 -4.01
N LYS A 358 28.76 32.06 -3.28
CA LYS A 358 28.91 32.27 -1.83
C LYS A 358 29.06 33.75 -1.50
N GLU A 359 29.92 34.46 -2.22
CA GLU A 359 30.05 35.92 -2.08
C GLU A 359 28.75 36.65 -2.38
N TYR A 360 28.03 36.23 -3.43
CA TYR A 360 26.73 36.78 -3.79
C TYR A 360 25.71 36.57 -2.68
N LEU A 361 25.65 35.39 -2.05
CA LEU A 361 24.77 35.13 -0.92
C LEU A 361 25.08 36.02 0.28
N GLU A 362 26.35 36.26 0.59
CA GLU A 362 26.75 37.21 1.64
C GLU A 362 26.35 38.64 1.31
N LYS A 363 26.61 39.10 0.08
CA LYS A 363 26.20 40.43 -0.41
C LYS A 363 24.68 40.58 -0.37
N LYS A 364 23.95 39.56 -0.80
CA LYS A 364 22.48 39.49 -0.76
C LYS A 364 21.95 39.60 0.67
N LYS A 365 22.52 38.86 1.63
CA LYS A 365 22.17 38.98 3.06
C LYS A 365 22.39 40.40 3.59
N LYS A 366 23.52 41.04 3.26
CA LYS A 366 23.81 42.43 3.64
C LYS A 366 22.79 43.41 3.03
N ILE A 367 22.41 43.24 1.76
CA ILE A 367 21.40 44.07 1.08
C ILE A 367 20.02 43.89 1.72
N ILE A 368 19.61 42.66 2.04
CA ILE A 368 18.33 42.39 2.70
C ILE A 368 18.27 43.09 4.06
N LYS A 369 19.33 42.99 4.88
CA LYS A 369 19.41 43.70 6.17
C LYS A 369 19.29 45.21 6.02
N LYS A 370 20.03 45.82 5.07
CA LYS A 370 19.90 47.26 4.79
C LYS A 370 18.48 47.65 4.38
N LYS A 371 17.84 46.88 3.50
CA LYS A 371 16.43 47.11 3.12
C LYS A 371 15.50 47.04 4.33
N GLN A 372 15.70 46.07 5.23
CA GLN A 372 14.93 45.98 6.47
C GLN A 372 15.14 47.22 7.34
N GLU A 373 16.37 47.67 7.53
CA GLU A 373 16.69 48.90 8.28
C GLU A 373 16.08 50.16 7.64
N ASP A 374 16.13 50.27 6.32
CA ASP A 374 15.56 51.40 5.58
C ASP A 374 14.03 51.41 5.66
N ILE A 375 13.39 50.23 5.61
CA ILE A 375 11.94 50.09 5.88
C ILE A 375 11.63 50.53 7.30
N LEU A 376 12.40 50.08 8.30
CA LEU A 376 12.19 50.50 9.70
C LEU A 376 12.34 52.02 9.89
N LYS A 377 13.29 52.65 9.20
CA LYS A 377 13.50 54.11 9.21
C LYS A 377 12.37 54.87 8.52
N THR A 378 11.98 54.44 7.32
CA THR A 378 10.94 55.10 6.51
C THR A 378 9.57 55.04 7.17
N TYR A 379 9.21 53.89 7.73
CA TYR A 379 7.94 53.71 8.46
C TYR A 379 8.04 54.07 9.95
N LYS A 380 9.20 54.53 10.43
CA LYS A 380 9.46 54.92 11.83
C LYS A 380 9.07 53.82 12.86
N CYS A 381 9.16 52.55 12.47
CA CYS A 381 8.82 51.41 13.34
C CYS A 381 9.91 51.08 14.38
N GLN A 382 10.93 51.94 14.54
CA GLN A 382 12.04 51.73 15.48
C GLN A 382 11.58 51.61 16.94
N ASN A 383 10.43 52.17 17.30
CA ASN A 383 9.91 52.16 18.67
C ASN A 383 9.12 50.88 19.05
N PHE A 384 8.91 49.92 18.12
CA PHE A 384 8.12 48.71 18.40
C PHE A 384 8.96 47.49 18.82
N GLN A 385 10.30 47.56 18.79
CA GLN A 385 11.16 46.44 19.19
C GLN A 385 11.50 46.40 20.68
N GLU A 386 11.10 47.41 21.46
CA GLU A 386 11.26 47.46 22.93
C GLU A 386 9.95 47.62 23.71
N GLN A 387 8.80 47.32 23.09
CA GLN A 387 7.61 47.07 23.89
C GLN A 387 7.65 45.62 24.37
N GLN A 388 8.26 45.44 25.55
CA GLN A 388 7.78 44.44 26.50
C GLN A 388 6.25 44.51 26.52
N THR A 389 5.61 43.35 26.63
CA THR A 389 4.16 43.12 26.61
C THR A 389 3.36 44.10 27.47
N ASN A 390 3.12 45.30 26.97
CA ASN A 390 2.02 46.15 27.37
C ASN A 390 0.94 45.90 26.34
N GLN A 391 -0.02 45.07 26.72
CA GLN A 391 -1.28 44.85 26.01
C GLN A 391 -2.15 46.12 26.08
N GLU A 392 -1.62 47.26 25.63
CA GLU A 392 -2.46 48.40 25.27
C GLU A 392 -2.77 48.24 23.79
N GLU A 393 -3.88 47.54 23.56
CA GLU A 393 -4.51 47.39 22.26
C GLU A 393 -4.62 48.76 21.59
N LEU A 394 -3.91 48.91 20.48
CA LEU A 394 -4.22 49.95 19.52
C LEU A 394 -5.59 49.60 18.91
N LEU A 395 -6.66 49.95 19.62
CA LEU A 395 -8.03 49.85 19.15
C LEU A 395 -8.14 50.72 17.89
N GLN A 396 -8.11 50.07 16.73
CA GLN A 396 -8.64 50.67 15.50
C GLN A 396 -10.07 51.13 15.80
N SER A 397 -10.33 52.43 15.68
CA SER A 397 -11.66 53.03 15.89
C SER A 397 -12.66 52.66 14.81
N GLU A 398 -12.25 51.85 13.83
CA GLU A 398 -13.06 51.50 12.67
C GLU A 398 -13.27 49.99 12.63
N VAL A 399 -14.49 49.58 12.96
CA VAL A 399 -14.95 48.21 12.80
C VAL A 399 -15.08 47.93 11.29
N TYR A 400 -14.06 47.32 10.70
CA TYR A 400 -14.15 46.79 9.35
C TYR A 400 -15.19 45.65 9.32
N THR A 401 -16.30 45.87 8.61
CA THR A 401 -17.39 44.91 8.43
C THR A 401 -17.36 44.37 7.01
N GLU A 402 -16.76 43.20 6.81
CA GLU A 402 -16.97 42.44 5.58
C GLU A 402 -18.38 41.83 5.60
N TYR A 403 -19.24 42.29 4.69
CA TYR A 403 -20.48 41.59 4.38
C TYR A 403 -20.15 40.31 3.60
N LYS A 404 -19.96 39.20 4.33
CA LYS A 404 -19.95 37.87 3.72
C LYS A 404 -21.40 37.43 3.48
N PRO A 405 -21.72 36.80 2.33
CA PRO A 405 -23.03 36.19 2.11
C PRO A 405 -23.39 35.24 3.25
N ILE A 406 -24.65 35.26 3.68
CA ILE A 406 -25.21 34.62 4.89
C ILE A 406 -24.83 33.14 5.07
N GLU A 407 -24.42 32.46 4.00
CA GLU A 407 -24.14 31.03 3.98
C GLU A 407 -22.77 30.62 4.54
N GLN A 408 -21.88 31.56 4.90
CA GLN A 408 -20.51 31.25 5.37
C GLN A 408 -20.23 31.52 6.86
N LEU A 409 -21.24 31.80 7.69
CA LEU A 409 -21.04 32.02 9.14
C LEU A 409 -20.95 30.71 9.93
N ASN A 410 -19.72 30.24 10.18
CA ASN A 410 -19.43 29.17 11.13
C ASN A 410 -19.36 29.73 12.58
N ASN A 411 -20.49 29.70 13.28
CA ASN A 411 -20.71 30.22 14.64
C ASN A 411 -20.08 29.38 15.79
N LYS A 412 -18.84 28.89 15.67
CA LYS A 412 -18.24 28.06 16.73
C LYS A 412 -17.14 28.72 17.57
N ASN A 413 -16.54 29.84 17.13
CA ASN A 413 -15.33 30.37 17.79
C ASN A 413 -15.43 31.78 18.41
N MET A 414 -16.61 32.36 18.60
CA MET A 414 -16.76 33.69 19.25
C MET A 414 -17.68 33.71 20.46
N LYS A 415 -17.28 33.03 21.54
CA LYS A 415 -17.75 33.36 22.89
C LYS A 415 -16.57 33.56 23.82
N LYS A 416 -15.82 34.63 23.62
CA LYS A 416 -15.09 35.28 24.72
C LYS A 416 -16.02 36.36 25.24
N ASN A 417 -16.65 36.12 26.39
CA ASN A 417 -17.41 37.14 27.09
C ASN A 417 -16.43 38.22 27.57
N ILE A 418 -16.38 39.35 26.87
CA ILE A 418 -15.59 40.51 27.25
C ILE A 418 -16.25 41.12 28.49
N LYS A 419 -15.53 41.16 29.61
CA LYS A 419 -15.98 41.86 30.83
C LYS A 419 -15.89 43.37 30.56
N VAL A 420 -17.02 44.08 30.68
CA VAL A 420 -17.05 45.54 30.56
C VAL A 420 -16.59 46.13 31.91
N PRO A 421 -15.47 46.86 31.98
CA PRO A 421 -15.12 47.60 33.19
C PRO A 421 -16.10 48.77 33.38
N SER A 422 -16.47 49.06 34.63
CA SER A 422 -17.31 50.21 34.94
C SER A 422 -16.50 51.52 34.79
N LYS A 423 -17.21 52.64 34.61
CA LYS A 423 -16.61 53.97 34.37
C LYS A 423 -15.85 54.52 35.59
N TYR A 424 -16.03 53.93 36.76
CA TYR A 424 -15.48 54.42 38.02
C TYR A 424 -14.40 53.46 38.51
N GLU A 425 -13.37 53.99 39.14
CA GLU A 425 -12.36 53.20 39.84
C GLU A 425 -13.05 52.45 41.01
N GLU A 426 -13.33 51.18 40.81
CA GLU A 426 -13.83 50.26 41.84
C GLU A 426 -12.67 49.77 42.71
N ASP A 427 -12.98 49.30 43.93
CA ASP A 427 -12.01 48.69 44.85
C ASP A 427 -10.81 49.57 45.28
N ILE A 428 -11.02 50.88 45.43
CA ILE A 428 -10.02 51.77 46.04
C ILE A 428 -10.04 51.61 47.57
N TYR A 429 -8.98 51.03 48.10
CA TYR A 429 -8.74 50.89 49.54
C TYR A 429 -7.86 52.04 50.05
N LEU A 430 -8.44 52.98 50.79
CA LEU A 430 -7.70 54.08 51.41
C LEU A 430 -7.15 53.65 52.78
N PHE A 431 -5.97 54.14 53.16
CA PHE A 431 -5.38 54.02 54.52
C PHE A 431 -5.40 52.60 55.13
N ASP A 432 -5.02 51.60 54.33
CA ASP A 432 -4.88 50.17 54.70
C ASP A 432 -6.18 49.50 55.19
N HIS A 433 -7.35 50.02 54.81
CA HIS A 433 -8.63 49.33 55.04
C HIS A 433 -8.81 48.16 54.05
N SER A 434 -9.28 47.01 54.52
CA SER A 434 -9.60 45.84 53.65
C SER A 434 -10.96 45.93 52.95
N SER A 435 -11.66 47.05 53.10
CA SER A 435 -12.99 47.29 52.53
C SER A 435 -13.09 48.72 52.01
N VAL A 436 -13.88 48.94 50.95
CA VAL A 436 -14.11 50.28 50.39
C VAL A 436 -15.02 51.11 51.32
N PHE A 437 -14.82 52.42 51.37
CA PHE A 437 -15.67 53.33 52.15
C PHE A 437 -17.12 53.29 51.64
N GLY A 438 -18.08 53.07 52.53
CA GLY A 438 -19.49 52.86 52.17
C GLY A 438 -19.91 51.39 52.15
N SER A 439 -18.99 50.46 52.42
CA SER A 439 -19.29 49.04 52.62
C SER A 439 -20.03 48.74 53.94
N TYR A 440 -20.10 49.70 54.86
CA TYR A 440 -20.84 49.60 56.12
C TYR A 440 -21.71 50.84 56.35
N TYR A 441 -22.88 50.63 56.95
CA TYR A 441 -23.81 51.71 57.30
C TYR A 441 -24.26 51.54 58.75
N ASP A 442 -23.93 52.52 59.60
CA ASP A 442 -24.39 52.53 60.98
C ASP A 442 -25.79 53.15 61.06
N LYS A 443 -26.76 52.32 61.48
CA LYS A 443 -28.17 52.68 61.53
C LYS A 443 -28.49 53.69 62.64
N HIS A 444 -27.65 53.77 63.68
CA HIS A 444 -27.85 54.68 64.81
C HIS A 444 -27.36 56.09 64.50
N THR A 445 -26.17 56.22 63.91
CA THR A 445 -25.59 57.52 63.53
C THR A 445 -25.98 57.98 62.13
N LYS A 446 -26.64 57.11 61.33
CA LYS A 446 -27.02 57.31 59.92
C LYS A 446 -25.84 57.66 59.01
N LYS A 447 -24.64 57.20 59.35
CA LYS A 447 -23.41 57.46 58.61
C LYS A 447 -22.89 56.20 57.93
N TRP A 448 -22.24 56.40 56.79
CA TRP A 448 -21.52 55.36 56.05
C TRP A 448 -20.10 55.24 56.58
N GLY A 449 -19.55 54.03 56.56
CA GLY A 449 -18.22 53.73 57.06
C GLY A 449 -17.59 52.53 56.37
N TYR A 450 -16.46 52.08 56.92
CA TYR A 450 -15.74 50.90 56.46
C TYR A 450 -16.26 49.63 57.16
N LYS A 451 -16.44 48.53 56.42
CA LYS A 451 -16.88 47.24 56.98
C LYS A 451 -15.83 46.58 57.87
N CYS A 452 -14.54 46.82 57.63
CA CYS A 452 -13.47 46.27 58.46
C CYS A 452 -13.53 46.81 59.89
N CYS A 453 -13.22 48.08 60.11
CA CYS A 453 -13.10 48.68 61.44
C CYS A 453 -14.37 49.37 61.95
N SER A 454 -15.46 49.40 61.18
CA SER A 454 -16.69 50.15 61.48
C SER A 454 -16.50 51.65 61.70
N SER A 455 -15.34 52.21 61.32
CA SER A 455 -15.10 53.66 61.39
C SER A 455 -15.98 54.39 60.38
N THR A 456 -16.64 55.47 60.82
CA THR A 456 -17.50 56.32 60.00
C THR A 456 -16.76 57.47 59.31
N ASN A 457 -15.46 57.66 59.60
CA ASN A 457 -14.65 58.71 59.01
C ASN A 457 -13.84 58.16 57.83
N LYS A 458 -13.92 58.83 56.68
CA LYS A 458 -13.28 58.38 55.43
C LYS A 458 -11.74 58.35 55.51
N TYR A 459 -11.13 59.22 56.30
CA TYR A 459 -9.67 59.44 56.32
C TYR A 459 -8.97 58.89 57.58
N ASP A 460 -9.68 58.14 58.42
CA ASP A 460 -9.05 57.49 59.57
C ASP A 460 -8.31 56.22 59.11
N LYS A 461 -7.18 55.91 59.75
CA LYS A 461 -6.45 54.65 59.51
C LYS A 461 -7.20 53.45 60.06
N CYS A 462 -7.02 52.28 59.46
CA CYS A 462 -7.62 51.05 59.95
C CYS A 462 -7.05 50.68 61.34
N PHE A 463 -7.94 50.35 62.28
CA PHE A 463 -7.56 49.88 63.63
C PHE A 463 -7.50 48.35 63.73
N GLN A 464 -7.79 47.63 62.65
CA GLN A 464 -7.61 46.18 62.54
C GLN A 464 -6.30 45.91 61.81
N THR A 465 -5.33 45.35 62.53
CA THR A 465 -4.21 44.61 61.94
C THR A 465 -4.69 43.29 61.36
#